data_AF-A0A443Z7Z3-F1
#
_entry.id   AF-A0A443Z7Z3-F1
#
_cell.length_a   1.000
_cell.length_b   1.000
_cell.length_c   1.000
_cell.angle_alpha   90.00
_cell.angle_beta   90.00
_cell.angle_gamma   90.00
#
_symmetry.space_group_name_H-M   'P 1'
#
loop_
_entity.id
_entity.type
_entity.pdbx_description
1 polymer ?
#
loop_
_entity_poly.entity_id
_entity_poly.type
_entity_poly.pdbx_seq_one_letter_code
_entity_poly.pdbx_strand_id
1 'polypeptide(L)'
;MNNIKLAIVAILALFLSACAMGPQLAQPYQLTAPPAIEGNSGQYMSPYTSDGVLAEWVNNARNADMGSAIGGMAGAYAGQKLAENIPFIGGWLGQEIGETVGREVALEMAGGEEIIRGTSDISFNSLEELSVWMYVTHSAHPHYQDALESAMSIYPELKTVYSQALYTASGQLGY
;
A
#
# COMPACT_ATOMS: atom_id res chain seq x y z
N MET A 1 47.69 -11.22 21.62
CA MET A 1 46.21 -11.33 21.63
C MET A 1 45.87 -12.81 21.48
N ASN A 2 45.16 -13.41 22.44
CA ASN A 2 45.02 -14.87 22.52
C ASN A 2 44.15 -15.41 21.36
N ASN A 3 44.57 -16.49 20.69
CA ASN A 3 43.91 -17.05 19.49
C ASN A 3 42.41 -17.36 19.72
N ILE A 4 42.05 -17.69 20.97
CA ILE A 4 40.67 -17.93 21.41
C ILE A 4 39.82 -16.64 21.34
N LYS A 5 40.39 -15.48 21.71
CA LYS A 5 39.67 -14.19 21.62
C LYS A 5 39.45 -13.78 20.16
N LEU A 6 40.40 -14.12 19.28
CA LEU A 6 40.29 -13.87 17.84
C LEU A 6 39.17 -14.73 17.22
N ALA A 7 39.07 -16.00 17.62
CA ALA A 7 38.01 -16.90 17.16
C ALA A 7 36.62 -16.47 17.63
N ILE A 8 36.48 -16.01 18.88
CA ILE A 8 35.20 -15.52 19.42
C ILE A 8 34.75 -14.26 18.69
N VAL A 9 35.67 -13.32 18.41
CA VAL A 9 35.35 -12.10 17.64
C VAL A 9 34.95 -12.42 16.21
N ALA A 10 35.61 -13.38 15.55
CA ALA A 10 35.26 -13.81 14.19
C ALA A 10 33.87 -14.48 14.13
N ILE A 11 33.53 -15.31 15.13
CA ILE A 11 32.21 -15.96 15.22
C ILE A 11 31.12 -14.92 15.49
N LEU A 12 31.34 -13.95 16.40
CA LEU A 12 30.38 -12.86 16.65
C LEU A 12 30.17 -11.99 15.39
N ALA A 13 31.23 -11.72 14.63
CA ALA A 13 31.14 -10.97 13.37
C ALA A 13 30.32 -11.72 12.31
N LEU A 14 30.47 -13.06 12.21
CA LEU A 14 29.70 -13.89 11.29
C LEU A 14 28.21 -13.96 11.64
N PHE A 15 27.86 -14.00 12.94
CA PHE A 15 26.47 -13.95 13.40
C PHE A 15 25.80 -12.59 13.15
N LEU A 16 26.55 -11.48 13.17
CA LEU A 16 26.02 -10.14 12.88
C LEU A 16 25.73 -9.91 11.40
N SER A 17 26.44 -10.61 10.49
CA SER A 17 26.21 -10.53 9.04
C SER A 17 25.07 -11.41 8.53
N ALA A 18 24.50 -12.30 9.35
CA ALA A 18 23.39 -13.17 8.96
C ALA A 18 22.02 -12.47 8.91
N CYS A 19 21.90 -11.24 9.43
CA CYS A 19 20.65 -10.48 9.44
C CYS A 19 20.37 -9.70 8.14
N ALA A 20 21.24 -9.79 7.13
CA ALA A 20 21.13 -9.02 5.89
C ALA A 20 20.52 -9.80 4.71
N MET A 21 20.05 -11.04 4.92
CA MET A 21 19.49 -11.91 3.87
C MET A 21 17.96 -12.06 3.98
N GLY A 22 17.26 -11.03 4.45
CA GLY A 22 15.80 -10.96 4.27
C GLY A 22 15.47 -10.52 2.84
N PRO A 23 14.31 -10.90 2.29
CA PRO A 23 13.86 -10.37 0.99
C PRO A 23 13.85 -8.84 1.06
N GLN A 24 14.58 -8.21 0.15
CA GLN A 24 14.68 -6.76 0.07
C GLN A 24 13.56 -6.25 -0.85
N LEU A 25 12.84 -5.23 -0.39
CA LEU A 25 11.91 -4.53 -1.25
C LEU A 25 12.69 -3.61 -2.20
N ALA A 26 12.51 -3.79 -3.51
CA ALA A 26 13.07 -2.89 -4.51
C ALA A 26 12.47 -1.49 -4.37
N GLN A 27 13.26 -0.47 -4.62
CA GLN A 27 12.78 0.92 -4.69
C GLN A 27 11.82 1.08 -5.87
N PRO A 28 10.85 2.01 -5.80
CA PRO A 28 9.85 2.20 -6.87
C PRO A 28 10.47 2.36 -8.26
N TYR A 29 11.53 3.16 -8.38
CA TYR A 29 12.23 3.42 -9.64
C TYR A 29 13.02 2.21 -10.19
N GLN A 30 13.16 1.14 -9.41
CA GLN A 30 13.83 -0.10 -9.82
C GLN A 30 12.84 -1.11 -10.40
N LEU A 31 11.54 -0.96 -10.12
CA LEU A 31 10.48 -1.83 -10.61
C LEU A 31 9.88 -1.27 -11.91
N THR A 32 9.27 -2.15 -12.70
CA THR A 32 8.45 -1.76 -13.85
C THR A 32 6.98 -1.82 -13.45
N ALA A 33 6.24 -0.73 -13.66
CA ALA A 33 4.81 -0.71 -13.42
C ALA A 33 4.09 -1.68 -14.40
N PRO A 34 3.17 -2.52 -13.92
CA PRO A 34 2.27 -3.28 -14.79
C PRO A 34 1.48 -2.35 -15.71
N PRO A 35 1.11 -2.80 -16.92
CA PRO A 35 0.30 -1.99 -17.82
C PRO A 35 -1.08 -1.73 -17.20
N ALA A 36 -1.45 -0.46 -17.09
CA ALA A 36 -2.79 -0.05 -16.71
C ALA A 36 -3.79 -0.33 -17.84
N ILE A 37 -5.04 -0.66 -17.47
CA ILE A 37 -6.15 -0.71 -18.41
C ILE A 37 -6.81 0.65 -18.41
N GLU A 38 -6.80 1.31 -19.57
CA GLU A 38 -7.53 2.57 -19.78
C GLU A 38 -9.05 2.33 -19.64
N GLY A 39 -9.70 3.22 -18.92
CA GLY A 39 -11.09 3.11 -18.52
C GLY A 39 -11.33 2.11 -17.39
N ASN A 40 -12.56 1.63 -17.29
CA ASN A 40 -13.06 0.87 -16.15
C ASN A 40 -13.38 -0.60 -16.49
N SER A 41 -12.84 -1.15 -17.58
CA SER A 41 -13.15 -2.53 -17.98
C SER A 41 -12.51 -3.61 -17.08
N GLY A 42 -11.48 -3.25 -16.31
CA GLY A 42 -10.86 -4.14 -15.32
C GLY A 42 -11.77 -4.42 -14.12
N GLN A 43 -11.32 -5.33 -13.26
CA GLN A 43 -12.02 -5.71 -12.04
C GLN A 43 -11.80 -4.70 -10.91
N TYR A 44 -10.60 -4.15 -10.81
CA TYR A 44 -10.17 -3.28 -9.70
C TYR A 44 -9.89 -1.87 -10.22
N MET A 45 -10.61 -0.89 -9.68
CA MET A 45 -10.48 0.50 -10.09
C MET A 45 -9.29 1.16 -9.39
N SER A 46 -8.55 1.98 -10.12
CA SER A 46 -7.46 2.76 -9.55
C SER A 46 -7.98 3.87 -8.63
N PRO A 47 -7.32 4.12 -7.48
CA PRO A 47 -7.58 5.30 -6.66
C PRO A 47 -6.97 6.58 -7.23
N TYR A 48 -6.29 6.48 -8.37
CA TYR A 48 -5.74 7.59 -9.14
C TYR A 48 -6.34 7.63 -10.54
N THR A 49 -6.47 8.83 -11.07
CA THR A 49 -6.81 9.08 -12.47
C THR A 49 -5.58 9.11 -13.36
N SER A 50 -5.76 9.04 -14.68
CA SER A 50 -4.68 9.05 -15.67
C SER A 50 -3.82 10.31 -15.68
N ASP A 51 -4.35 11.44 -15.21
CA ASP A 51 -3.61 12.70 -14.99
C ASP A 51 -2.87 12.75 -13.65
N GLY A 52 -2.96 11.69 -12.85
CA GLY A 52 -2.18 11.48 -11.63
C GLY A 52 -2.76 12.14 -10.37
N VAL A 53 -4.02 12.58 -10.39
CA VAL A 53 -4.73 13.04 -9.19
C VAL A 53 -5.55 11.91 -8.57
N LEU A 54 -6.09 12.14 -7.37
CA LEU A 54 -6.98 11.17 -6.72
C LEU A 54 -8.30 11.06 -7.49
N ALA A 55 -8.78 9.83 -7.68
CA ALA A 55 -10.12 9.58 -8.20
C ALA A 55 -11.19 10.18 -7.28
N GLU A 56 -12.35 10.53 -7.85
CA GLU A 56 -13.42 11.20 -7.10
C GLU A 56 -13.90 10.38 -5.90
N TRP A 57 -14.04 9.06 -6.06
CA TRP A 57 -14.45 8.17 -4.99
C TRP A 57 -13.48 8.15 -3.79
N VAL A 58 -12.19 8.42 -4.02
CA VAL A 58 -11.20 8.58 -2.95
C VAL A 58 -11.41 9.91 -2.23
N ASN A 59 -11.67 10.99 -2.97
CA ASN A 59 -11.99 12.28 -2.36
C ASN A 59 -13.29 12.22 -1.54
N ASN A 60 -14.29 11.49 -2.02
CA ASN A 60 -15.54 11.24 -1.29
C ASN A 60 -15.26 10.49 0.03
N ALA A 61 -14.51 9.39 -0.04
CA ALA A 61 -14.15 8.61 1.15
C ALA A 61 -13.41 9.47 2.20
N ARG A 62 -12.44 10.29 1.78
CA ARG A 62 -11.70 11.20 2.66
C ARG A 62 -12.60 12.27 3.28
N ASN A 63 -13.49 12.87 2.49
CA ASN A 63 -14.41 13.89 2.98
C ASN A 63 -15.43 13.30 3.98
N ALA A 64 -15.91 12.09 3.73
CA ALA A 64 -16.80 11.36 4.64
C ALA A 64 -16.08 11.00 5.94
N ASP A 65 -14.83 10.52 5.86
CA ASP A 65 -14.02 10.22 7.04
C ASP A 65 -13.75 11.48 7.88
N MET A 66 -13.35 12.60 7.25
CA MET A 66 -13.21 13.90 7.91
C MET A 66 -14.53 14.38 8.55
N GLY A 67 -15.66 14.20 7.87
CA GLY A 67 -16.99 14.52 8.39
C GLY A 67 -17.35 13.67 9.61
N SER A 68 -17.02 12.38 9.60
CA SER A 68 -17.23 11.46 10.73
C SER A 68 -16.29 11.79 11.91
N ALA A 69 -15.03 12.17 11.64
CA ALA A 69 -14.05 12.54 12.64
C ALA A 69 -14.41 13.85 13.35
N ILE A 70 -14.94 14.85 12.63
CA ILE A 70 -15.48 16.09 13.20
C ILE A 70 -16.74 15.81 14.05
N GLY A 71 -17.50 14.76 13.72
CA GLY A 71 -18.68 14.31 14.49
C GLY A 71 -18.37 13.43 15.70
N GLY A 72 -17.20 12.81 15.83
CA GLY A 72 -16.96 11.84 16.92
C GLY A 72 -15.54 11.44 17.31
N MET A 73 -14.46 11.77 16.58
CA MET A 73 -13.16 11.14 16.89
C MET A 73 -11.91 11.80 16.25
N ALA A 74 -11.74 13.11 16.40
CA ALA A 74 -10.48 13.76 16.03
C ALA A 74 -9.35 13.34 16.99
N GLY A 75 -8.53 12.33 16.64
CA GLY A 75 -7.44 11.91 17.53
C GLY A 75 -6.28 11.09 16.97
N ALA A 76 -6.43 10.27 15.92
CA ALA A 76 -5.42 9.27 15.59
C ALA A 76 -4.51 9.58 14.37
N TYR A 77 -4.93 10.43 13.44
CA TYR A 77 -4.37 10.40 12.08
C TYR A 77 -3.21 11.37 11.79
N ALA A 78 -2.92 12.34 12.67
CA ALA A 78 -1.94 13.39 12.37
C ALA A 78 -0.46 13.04 12.67
N GLY A 79 -0.16 11.81 13.12
CA GLY A 79 1.12 11.49 13.76
C GLY A 79 2.25 10.94 12.88
N GLN A 80 2.03 10.59 11.61
CA GLN A 80 2.99 9.76 10.86
C GLN A 80 3.37 10.30 9.47
N LYS A 81 3.55 11.63 9.36
CA LYS A 81 4.45 12.16 8.32
C LYS A 81 5.90 11.98 8.77
N LEU A 82 6.44 10.77 8.61
CA LEU A 82 7.88 10.59 8.47
C LEU A 82 8.18 10.08 7.06
N ALA A 83 8.78 10.98 6.28
CA ALA A 83 9.54 10.61 5.11
C ALA A 83 10.74 9.75 5.52
N GLU A 84 11.16 8.91 4.58
CA GLU A 84 12.39 8.12 4.53
C GLU A 84 12.31 6.66 4.99
N ASN A 85 12.38 5.80 3.96
CA ASN A 85 12.47 4.34 3.95
C ASN A 85 11.15 3.64 4.23
N ILE A 86 10.69 2.88 3.23
CA ILE A 86 9.43 2.13 3.24
C ILE A 86 9.60 0.90 4.15
N PRO A 87 9.08 0.95 5.39
CA PRO A 87 8.26 -0.15 5.88
C PRO A 87 7.14 0.36 6.79
N PHE A 88 5.89 0.32 6.33
CA PHE A 88 4.76 0.47 7.26
C PHE A 88 3.53 -0.33 6.84
N ILE A 89 3.63 -1.67 6.93
CA ILE A 89 2.45 -2.56 6.94
C ILE A 89 2.43 -3.41 8.23
N GLY A 90 3.13 -2.97 9.29
CA GLY A 90 3.10 -3.66 10.58
C GLY A 90 1.85 -3.32 11.41
N GLY A 91 1.34 -2.09 11.31
CA GLY A 91 0.23 -1.61 12.13
C GLY A 91 -1.16 -2.10 11.67
N TRP A 92 -1.33 -2.37 10.38
CA TRP A 92 -2.65 -2.68 9.81
C TRP A 92 -3.00 -4.18 9.80
N LEU A 93 -1.99 -5.04 9.64
CA LEU A 93 -2.12 -6.50 9.62
C LEU A 93 -2.64 -7.11 10.94
N GLY A 94 -2.77 -6.33 12.01
CA GLY A 94 -3.23 -6.78 13.32
C GLY A 94 -4.70 -6.47 13.67
N GLN A 95 -5.41 -5.68 12.87
CA GLN A 95 -6.81 -5.29 13.14
C GLN A 95 -7.77 -5.99 12.16
N GLU A 96 -7.83 -7.31 12.23
CA GLU A 96 -8.82 -8.10 11.52
C GLU A 96 -10.12 -8.14 12.35
N ILE A 97 -10.92 -7.08 12.29
CA ILE A 97 -12.28 -7.09 12.86
C ILE A 97 -13.24 -6.47 11.82
N GLY A 98 -14.05 -7.31 11.18
CA GLY A 98 -15.27 -6.91 10.46
C GLY A 98 -15.12 -6.47 9.00
N GLU A 99 -14.32 -7.14 8.17
CA GLU A 99 -14.01 -6.72 6.79
C GLU A 99 -15.24 -6.54 5.88
N THR A 100 -16.28 -7.37 6.01
CA THR A 100 -17.49 -7.24 5.18
C THR A 100 -18.31 -6.00 5.54
N VAL A 101 -18.57 -5.76 6.84
CA VAL A 101 -19.29 -4.57 7.31
C VAL A 101 -18.47 -3.30 7.05
N GLY A 102 -17.16 -3.37 7.24
CA GLY A 102 -16.25 -2.26 6.93
C GLY A 102 -16.22 -1.92 5.45
N ARG A 103 -16.25 -2.92 4.55
CA ARG A 103 -16.30 -2.70 3.10
C ARG A 103 -17.60 -2.02 2.67
N GLU A 104 -18.75 -2.45 3.18
CA GLU A 104 -20.03 -1.82 2.84
C GLU A 104 -20.06 -0.33 3.22
N VAL A 105 -19.58 0.01 4.42
CA VAL A 105 -19.44 1.40 4.87
C VAL A 105 -18.44 2.16 3.99
N ALA A 106 -17.31 1.56 3.64
CA ALA A 106 -16.33 2.17 2.76
C ALA A 106 -16.89 2.44 1.35
N LEU A 107 -17.69 1.52 0.81
CA LEU A 107 -18.41 1.71 -0.45
C LEU A 107 -19.39 2.88 -0.36
N GLU A 108 -20.17 2.96 0.72
CA GLU A 108 -21.10 4.07 0.94
C GLU A 108 -20.37 5.42 1.01
N MET A 109 -19.27 5.49 1.79
CA MET A 109 -18.42 6.67 1.90
C MET A 109 -17.79 7.09 0.57
N ALA A 110 -17.44 6.13 -0.28
CA ALA A 110 -16.90 6.36 -1.62
C ALA A 110 -17.97 6.83 -2.62
N GLY A 111 -19.26 6.73 -2.28
CA GLY A 111 -20.40 7.07 -3.13
C GLY A 111 -21.03 5.88 -3.88
N GLY A 112 -20.62 4.65 -3.57
CA GLY A 112 -21.13 3.41 -4.14
C GLY A 112 -20.37 2.92 -5.38
N GLU A 113 -20.66 1.68 -5.80
CA GLU A 113 -19.96 1.02 -6.91
C GLU A 113 -20.08 1.76 -8.25
N GLU A 114 -21.22 2.43 -8.50
CA GLU A 114 -21.43 3.23 -9.70
C GLU A 114 -20.47 4.43 -9.75
N ILE A 115 -20.27 5.13 -8.63
CA ILE A 115 -19.33 6.25 -8.55
C ILE A 115 -17.90 5.73 -8.68
N ILE A 116 -17.54 4.64 -8.01
CA ILE A 116 -16.21 4.05 -8.10
C ILE A 116 -15.87 3.68 -9.55
N ARG A 117 -16.76 2.98 -10.26
CA ARG A 117 -16.52 2.63 -11.68
C ARG A 117 -16.65 3.82 -12.62
N GLY A 118 -17.63 4.70 -12.39
CA GLY A 118 -17.94 5.81 -13.28
C GLY A 118 -16.93 6.95 -13.24
N THR A 119 -16.20 7.09 -12.14
CA THR A 119 -15.21 8.16 -11.92
C THR A 119 -13.75 7.69 -12.04
N SER A 120 -13.54 6.39 -12.28
CA SER A 120 -12.22 5.83 -12.57
C SER A 120 -11.99 5.69 -14.07
N ASP A 121 -10.85 6.21 -14.53
CA ASP A 121 -10.35 6.10 -15.91
C ASP A 121 -9.16 5.12 -16.01
N ILE A 122 -8.79 4.47 -14.93
CA ILE A 122 -7.77 3.41 -14.88
C ILE A 122 -8.31 2.22 -14.08
N SER A 123 -8.06 1.01 -14.59
CA SER A 123 -8.41 -0.25 -13.93
C SER A 123 -7.37 -1.36 -14.14
N PHE A 124 -7.52 -2.44 -13.36
CA PHE A 124 -6.62 -3.61 -13.36
C PHE A 124 -7.42 -4.90 -13.27
N ASN A 125 -6.82 -6.00 -13.74
CA ASN A 125 -7.43 -7.33 -13.66
C ASN A 125 -7.08 -8.06 -12.36
N SER A 126 -6.06 -7.61 -11.64
CA SER A 126 -5.65 -8.20 -10.37
C SER A 126 -5.25 -7.15 -9.33
N LEU A 127 -5.33 -7.53 -8.06
CA LEU A 127 -4.87 -6.68 -6.96
C LEU A 127 -3.34 -6.59 -6.93
N GLU A 128 -2.63 -7.61 -7.43
CA GLU A 128 -1.19 -7.60 -7.59
C GLU A 128 -0.74 -6.53 -8.58
N GLU A 129 -1.41 -6.44 -9.73
CA GLU A 129 -1.13 -5.41 -10.74
C GLU A 129 -1.38 -4.01 -10.18
N LEU A 130 -2.54 -3.80 -9.54
CA LEU A 130 -2.88 -2.54 -8.88
C LEU A 130 -1.84 -2.19 -7.80
N SER A 131 -1.41 -3.15 -6.99
CA SER A 131 -0.43 -2.94 -5.90
C SER A 131 0.91 -2.44 -6.43
N VAL A 132 1.48 -3.16 -7.39
CA VAL A 132 2.79 -2.79 -7.97
C VAL A 132 2.66 -1.48 -8.73
N TRP A 133 1.58 -1.28 -9.49
CA TRP A 133 1.36 -0.03 -10.21
C TRP A 133 1.25 1.17 -9.28
N MET A 134 0.45 1.09 -8.20
CA MET A 134 0.32 2.17 -7.22
C MET A 134 1.67 2.51 -6.58
N TYR A 135 2.45 1.49 -6.20
CA TYR A 135 3.77 1.67 -5.61
C TYR A 135 4.74 2.34 -6.58
N VAL A 136 4.85 1.84 -7.81
CA VAL A 136 5.81 2.36 -8.80
C VAL A 136 5.44 3.77 -9.24
N THR A 137 4.15 4.02 -9.51
CA THR A 137 3.68 5.25 -10.13
C THR A 137 3.43 6.36 -9.11
N HIS A 138 2.95 6.02 -7.91
CA HIS A 138 2.41 7.01 -6.97
C HIS A 138 2.99 6.97 -5.56
N SER A 139 3.95 6.09 -5.21
CA SER A 139 4.50 6.04 -3.83
C SER A 139 5.12 7.35 -3.33
N ALA A 140 5.56 8.22 -4.25
CA ALA A 140 6.04 9.56 -3.92
C ALA A 140 4.94 10.65 -3.90
N HIS A 141 3.69 10.31 -4.21
CA HIS A 141 2.57 11.23 -4.25
C HIS A 141 2.19 11.71 -2.82
N PRO A 142 1.89 12.99 -2.59
CA PRO A 142 1.58 13.52 -1.25
C PRO A 142 0.41 12.84 -0.53
N HIS A 143 -0.52 12.27 -1.31
CA HIS A 143 -1.72 11.56 -0.84
C HIS A 143 -1.63 10.04 -1.04
N TYR A 144 -0.43 9.49 -1.10
CA TYR A 144 -0.24 8.06 -1.34
C TYR A 144 -0.94 7.17 -0.31
N GLN A 145 -0.81 7.51 0.97
CA GLN A 145 -1.43 6.78 2.07
C GLN A 145 -2.95 6.85 1.97
N ASP A 146 -3.52 8.05 1.78
CA ASP A 146 -4.97 8.23 1.59
C ASP A 146 -5.52 7.31 0.48
N ALA A 147 -4.82 7.25 -0.66
CA ALA A 147 -5.21 6.44 -1.81
C ALA A 147 -5.12 4.93 -1.54
N LEU A 148 -4.01 4.49 -0.92
CA LEU A 148 -3.80 3.09 -0.56
C LEU A 148 -4.83 2.63 0.49
N GLU A 149 -5.12 3.48 1.47
CA GLU A 149 -6.08 3.18 2.52
C GLU A 149 -7.51 3.05 1.97
N SER A 150 -7.89 3.98 1.07
CA SER A 150 -9.19 3.95 0.40
C SER A 150 -9.32 2.71 -0.48
N ALA A 151 -8.28 2.36 -1.24
CA ALA A 151 -8.26 1.13 -2.04
C ALA A 151 -8.37 -0.13 -1.17
N MET A 152 -7.63 -0.22 -0.07
CA MET A 152 -7.71 -1.37 0.86
C MET A 152 -9.03 -1.43 1.64
N SER A 153 -9.76 -0.33 1.75
CA SER A 153 -11.09 -0.32 2.38
C SER A 153 -12.17 -0.86 1.43
N ILE A 154 -12.05 -0.56 0.13
CA ILE A 154 -12.97 -1.07 -0.91
C ILE A 154 -12.59 -2.49 -1.36
N TYR A 155 -11.30 -2.82 -1.34
CA TYR A 155 -10.72 -4.12 -1.67
C TYR A 155 -9.94 -4.66 -0.47
N PRO A 156 -10.61 -5.21 0.57
CA PRO A 156 -9.95 -5.67 1.80
C PRO A 156 -8.80 -6.66 1.57
N GLU A 157 -8.91 -7.50 0.55
CA GLU A 157 -7.89 -8.49 0.18
C GLU A 157 -6.54 -7.83 -0.16
N LEU A 158 -6.57 -6.57 -0.62
CA LEU A 158 -5.37 -5.78 -0.93
C LEU A 158 -4.44 -5.64 0.28
N LYS A 159 -4.97 -5.65 1.52
CA LYS A 159 -4.14 -5.61 2.75
C LYS A 159 -3.14 -6.76 2.83
N THR A 160 -3.54 -7.92 2.31
CA THR A 160 -2.68 -9.12 2.28
C THR A 160 -1.86 -9.18 0.99
N VAL A 161 -2.48 -8.87 -0.14
CA VAL A 161 -1.87 -8.99 -1.47
C VAL A 161 -0.76 -7.95 -1.68
N TYR A 162 -0.92 -6.74 -1.16
CA TYR A 162 -0.07 -5.60 -1.51
C TYR A 162 1.41 -5.85 -1.21
N SER A 163 1.77 -6.16 0.03
CA SER A 163 3.17 -6.42 0.39
C SER A 163 3.74 -7.61 -0.39
N GLN A 164 2.94 -8.67 -0.53
CA GLN A 164 3.35 -9.89 -1.22
C GLN A 164 3.65 -9.61 -2.70
N ALA A 165 2.79 -8.85 -3.38
CA ALA A 165 2.97 -8.45 -4.77
C ALA A 165 4.27 -7.65 -4.96
N LEU A 166 4.57 -6.73 -4.04
CA LEU A 166 5.81 -5.95 -4.11
C LEU A 166 7.07 -6.79 -3.90
N TYR A 167 7.07 -7.70 -2.92
CA TYR A 167 8.20 -8.60 -2.70
C TYR A 167 8.38 -9.58 -3.86
N THR A 168 7.27 -10.09 -4.43
CA THR A 168 7.33 -10.93 -5.63
C THR A 168 7.91 -10.18 -6.82
N ALA A 169 7.50 -8.93 -7.06
CA ALA A 169 8.06 -8.10 -8.13
C ALA A 169 9.55 -7.78 -7.88
N SER A 170 9.94 -7.56 -6.62
CA SER A 170 11.34 -7.29 -6.23
C SER A 170 12.23 -8.51 -6.43
N GLY A 171 11.75 -9.70 -6.04
CA GLY A 171 12.48 -10.96 -6.18
C GLY A 171 12.77 -11.33 -7.64
N GLN A 172 11.93 -10.91 -8.59
CA GLN A 172 12.21 -11.08 -10.03
C GLN A 172 13.44 -10.32 -10.51
N LEU A 173 13.86 -9.28 -9.78
CA LEU A 173 15.04 -8.47 -10.07
C LEU A 173 16.25 -8.81 -9.16
N GLY A 174 16.11 -9.81 -8.28
CA GLY A 174 17.18 -10.26 -7.39
C GLY A 174 17.31 -9.48 -6.08
N TYR A 175 16.23 -8.84 -5.62
CA TYR A 175 16.12 -8.24 -4.28
C TYR A 175 15.44 -9.19 -3.30
#